data_AF-A0A7X8VR60-F1
#
_entry.id   AF-A0A7X8VR60-F1
#
_cell.length_a   1.000
_cell.length_b   1.000
_cell.length_c   1.000
_cell.angle_alpha   90.00
_cell.angle_beta   90.00
_cell.angle_gamma   90.00
#
_symmetry.space_group_name_H-M   'P 1'
#
loop_
_entity.id
_entity.type
_entity.pdbx_description
1 polymer ?
#
loop_
_entity_poly.entity_id
_entity_poly.type
_entity_poly.pdbx_seq_one_letter_code
_entity_poly.pdbx_strand_id
1 'polypeptide(L)' 'MSAIHLSPQKARELIGQKATLAAQKLLEQPQSFSYRAISAPYRVVTNYRALDTKPAHALLQEHPTSFIGVMNQPHKKFED' A
#
# COMPACT_ATOMS: atom_id res chain seq x y z
N MET A 1 8.63 22.91 5.94
CA MET A 1 8.83 22.19 7.21
C MET A 1 9.71 20.98 6.91
N SER A 2 10.81 20.81 7.65
CA SER A 2 11.68 19.64 7.51
C SER A 2 11.32 18.60 8.58
N ALA A 3 11.53 17.32 8.27
CA ALA A 3 11.31 16.26 9.24
C ALA A 3 12.38 16.30 10.34
N ILE A 4 11.96 16.03 11.59
CA ILE A 4 12.88 15.78 12.71
C ILE A 4 13.11 14.28 12.77
N HIS A 5 14.35 13.85 12.50
CA HIS A 5 14.71 12.45 12.48
C HIS A 5 15.10 11.94 13.88
N LEU A 6 14.53 10.81 14.28
CA LEU A 6 14.94 10.09 15.47
C LEU A 6 16.15 9.19 15.16
N SER A 7 16.89 8.80 16.21
CA SER A 7 17.89 7.75 16.04
C SER A 7 17.21 6.45 15.57
N PRO A 8 17.89 5.62 14.74
CA PRO A 8 17.30 4.38 14.25
C PRO A 8 16.82 3.45 15.37
N GLN A 9 17.56 3.42 16.49
CA GLN A 9 17.16 2.63 17.66
C GLN A 9 15.84 3.13 18.25
N LYS A 10 15.69 4.46 18.43
CA LYS A 10 14.46 5.02 19.00
C LYS A 10 13.27 4.85 18.06
N ALA A 11 13.49 4.99 16.76
CA ALA A 11 12.45 4.73 15.77
C ALA A 11 11.94 3.28 15.82
N ARG A 12 12.85 2.29 15.89
CA ARG A 12 12.48 0.87 16.00
C ARG A 12 11.67 0.58 17.26
N GLU A 13 12.10 1.12 18.40
CA GLU A 13 11.40 0.96 19.67
C GLU A 13 9.95 1.46 19.58
N LEU A 14 9.77 2.68 19.06
CA LEU A 14 8.45 3.29 18.91
C LEU A 14 7.56 2.55 17.90
N ILE A 15 8.13 2.11 16.77
CA ILE A 15 7.40 1.30 15.79
C ILE A 15 6.92 0.00 16.44
N GLY A 16 7.78 -0.70 17.16
CA GLY A 16 7.42 -1.95 17.84
C GLY A 16 6.30 -1.75 18.86
N GLN A 17 6.45 -0.76 19.75
CA GLN A 17 5.43 -0.43 20.75
C GLN A 17 4.06 -0.11 20.11
N LYS A 18 4.05 0.72 19.06
CA LYS A 18 2.80 1.09 18.36
C LYS A 18 2.20 -0.06 17.56
N ALA A 19 3.03 -0.92 16.98
CA ALA A 19 2.57 -2.12 16.28
C ALA A 19 1.84 -3.07 17.24
N THR A 20 2.40 -3.33 18.42
CA THR A 20 1.76 -4.17 19.45
C THR A 20 0.42 -3.59 19.88
N LEU A 21 0.35 -2.28 20.15
CA LEU A 21 -0.90 -1.61 20.53
C LEU A 21 -1.95 -1.67 19.40
N ALA A 22 -1.53 -1.48 18.14
CA ALA A 22 -2.42 -1.58 16.99
C ALA A 22 -2.97 -3.00 16.83
N ALA A 23 -2.14 -4.03 17.02
CA ALA A 23 -2.57 -5.43 16.95
C ALA A 23 -3.60 -5.75 18.04
N GLN A 24 -3.37 -5.32 19.28
CA GLN A 24 -4.34 -5.47 20.36
C GLN A 24 -5.66 -4.77 20.03
N LYS A 25 -5.60 -3.51 19.58
CA LYS A 25 -6.79 -2.75 19.19
C LYS A 25 -7.56 -3.41 18.04
N LEU A 26 -6.87 -4.04 17.09
CA LEU A 26 -7.51 -4.75 15.99
C LEU A 26 -8.31 -5.97 16.48
N LEU A 27 -7.80 -6.70 17.47
CA LEU A 27 -8.50 -7.84 18.07
C LEU A 27 -9.72 -7.39 18.88
N GLU A 28 -9.57 -6.31 19.66
CA GLU A 28 -10.63 -5.83 20.56
C GLU A 28 -11.70 -4.99 19.85
N GLN A 29 -11.29 -4.19 18.86
CA GLN A 29 -12.14 -3.19 18.21
C GLN A 29 -11.82 -3.09 16.70
N PRO A 30 -12.06 -4.16 15.91
CA PRO A 30 -11.73 -4.19 14.49
C PRO A 30 -12.41 -3.07 13.69
N GLN A 31 -13.64 -2.69 14.07
CA GLN A 31 -14.39 -1.59 13.47
C GLN A 31 -13.71 -0.22 13.62
N SER A 32 -12.81 -0.06 14.59
CA SER A 32 -12.09 1.20 14.80
C SER A 32 -11.07 1.50 13.70
N PHE A 33 -10.76 0.54 12.84
CA PHE A 33 -9.79 0.67 11.76
C PHE A 33 -10.37 1.14 10.42
N SER A 34 -11.68 1.39 10.32
CA SER A 34 -12.35 2.00 9.15
C SER A 34 -11.85 1.47 7.79
N TYR A 35 -11.60 0.16 7.69
CA TYR A 35 -11.14 -0.45 6.45
C TYR A 35 -12.20 -0.29 5.37
N ARG A 36 -11.80 0.22 4.20
CA ARG A 36 -12.69 0.23 3.04
C ARG A 36 -12.89 -1.21 2.58
N ALA A 37 -14.13 -1.61 2.37
CA ALA A 37 -14.43 -2.87 1.71
C ALA A 37 -13.90 -2.83 0.27
N ILE A 38 -13.19 -3.89 -0.14
CA ILE A 38 -12.69 -4.06 -1.50
C ILE A 38 -13.14 -5.45 -1.95
N SER A 39 -13.80 -5.54 -3.09
CA SER A 39 -14.30 -6.79 -3.65
C SER A 39 -13.58 -7.15 -4.93
N ALA A 40 -13.57 -8.45 -5.22
CA ALA A 40 -13.20 -8.97 -6.53
C ALA A 40 -14.13 -8.42 -7.63
N PRO A 41 -13.64 -8.30 -8.89
CA PRO A 41 -12.25 -8.52 -9.31
C PRO A 41 -11.31 -7.38 -8.86
N TYR A 42 -10.10 -7.75 -8.44
CA TYR A 42 -9.12 -6.78 -7.94
C TYR A 42 -8.29 -6.19 -9.07
N ARG A 43 -8.07 -4.87 -9.02
CA ARG A 43 -7.32 -4.12 -10.03
C ARG A 43 -6.33 -3.17 -9.34
N VAL A 44 -5.11 -3.10 -9.84
CA VAL A 44 -4.10 -2.10 -9.45
C VAL A 44 -3.76 -1.27 -10.67
N VAL A 45 -3.95 0.04 -10.57
CA VAL A 45 -3.60 1.01 -11.60
C VAL A 45 -2.45 1.86 -11.09
N THR A 46 -1.30 1.80 -11.75
CA THR A 46 -0.13 2.60 -11.42
C THR A 46 0.07 3.65 -12.50
N ASN A 47 -0.10 4.92 -12.14
CA ASN A 47 0.07 6.04 -13.06
C ASN A 47 1.49 6.62 -12.93
N TYR A 48 2.23 6.66 -14.03
CA TYR A 48 3.56 7.24 -14.11
C TYR A 48 3.48 8.60 -14.80
N ARG A 49 4.08 9.60 -14.15
CA ARG A 49 4.30 10.91 -14.78
C ARG A 49 5.35 10.81 -15.89
N ALA A 50 5.29 11.75 -16.83
CA ALA A 50 6.35 11.91 -17.82
C ALA A 50 7.70 12.22 -17.13
N LEU A 51 8.78 11.69 -17.68
CA LEU A 51 10.15 11.94 -17.22
C LEU A 51 11.08 12.00 -18.43
N ASP A 52 11.73 13.15 -18.61
CA ASP A 52 12.59 13.45 -19.76
C ASP A 52 11.90 13.13 -21.10
N THR A 53 12.37 12.10 -21.81
CA THR A 53 11.85 11.65 -23.10
C THR A 53 10.75 10.60 -23.00
N LYS A 54 10.41 10.14 -21.79
CA LYS A 54 9.37 9.12 -21.58
C LYS A 54 8.02 9.78 -21.33
N PRO A 55 7.00 9.50 -22.16
CA PRO A 55 5.66 10.02 -21.91
C PRO A 55 5.05 9.42 -20.65
N ALA A 56 4.07 10.11 -20.10
CA ALA A 56 3.22 9.58 -19.04
C ALA A 56 2.54 8.29 -19.54
N HIS A 57 2.38 7.32 -18.65
CA HIS A 57 1.74 6.04 -18.97
C HIS A 57 1.14 5.41 -17.71
N ALA A 58 0.27 4.43 -17.90
CA ALA A 58 -0.30 3.64 -16.82
C ALA A 58 0.11 2.17 -16.96
N LEU A 59 0.16 1.47 -15.84
CA LEU A 59 0.25 0.01 -15.78
C LEU A 59 -1.01 -0.51 -15.08
N LEU A 60 -1.57 -1.62 -15.59
CA LEU A 60 -2.73 -2.30 -15.00
C LEU A 60 -2.35 -3.72 -14.62
N GLN A 61 -2.71 -4.11 -13.40
CA GLN A 61 -2.67 -5.50 -12.93
C GLN A 61 -4.07 -5.89 -12.49
N GLU A 62 -4.46 -7.13 -12.77
CA GLU A 62 -5.79 -7.64 -12.43
C GLU A 62 -5.69 -9.04 -11.86
N HIS A 63 -6.51 -9.32 -10.85
CA HIS A 63 -6.68 -10.67 -10.34
C HIS A 63 -8.16 -10.91 -10.00
N PRO A 64 -8.77 -12.00 -10.51
CA PRO A 64 -10.20 -12.22 -10.36
C PRO A 64 -10.62 -12.43 -8.90
N THR A 65 -9.77 -13.06 -8.09
CA THR A 65 -10.16 -13.51 -6.73
C THR A 65 -9.16 -13.22 -5.60
N SER A 66 -7.94 -12.74 -5.88
CA SER A 66 -6.89 -12.58 -4.88
C SER A 66 -6.31 -11.18 -4.88
N PHE A 67 -6.59 -10.43 -3.81
CA PHE A 67 -6.02 -9.11 -3.60
C PHE A 67 -4.49 -9.19 -3.49
N ILE A 68 -3.97 -10.14 -2.71
CA ILE A 68 -2.52 -10.37 -2.60
C ILE A 68 -1.93 -10.82 -3.94
N GLY A 69 -2.70 -11.57 -4.74
CA GLY A 69 -2.33 -11.93 -6.10
C GLY A 69 -2.11 -10.71 -6.97
N VAL A 70 -3.07 -9.77 -7.03
CA VAL A 70 -2.90 -8.56 -7.86
C VAL A 70 -1.73 -7.69 -7.39
N MET A 71 -1.50 -7.59 -6.07
CA MET A 71 -0.41 -6.77 -5.50
C MET A 71 1.00 -7.32 -5.79
N ASN A 72 1.13 -8.63 -5.99
CA ASN A 72 2.42 -9.30 -6.21
C ASN A 72 2.65 -9.71 -7.68
N GLN A 73 1.74 -9.38 -8.60
CA GLN A 73 1.94 -9.66 -10.02
C GLN A 73 3.09 -8.80 -10.59
N PRO A 74 3.88 -9.31 -11.54
CA PRO A 74 4.76 -8.46 -12.33
C PRO A 74 3.92 -7.47 -13.16
N HIS A 75 4.39 -6.24 -13.29
CA HIS A 75 3.63 -5.20 -13.99
C HIS A 75 3.48 -5.54 -15.48
N LYS A 76 2.28 -5.32 -16.03
CA LYS A 76 2.03 -5.32 -17.48
C LYS A 76 1.79 -3.88 -17.95
N LYS A 77 2.37 -3.52 -19.08
CA LYS A 77 2.05 -2.24 -19.74
C LYS A 77 0.58 -2.23 -20.12
N PHE A 78 -0.08 -1.14 -19.77
CA PHE A 78 -1.41 -0.83 -20.25
C PHE A 78 -1.23 -0.03 -21.53
N GLU A 79 -1.71 -0.57 -22.65
CA GLU A 79 -1.88 0.18 -23.90
C GLU A 79 -3.39 0.29 -24.09
N ASP A 80 -3.88 1.53 -24.22
CA ASP A 80 -5.30 1.84 -24.47
C ASP A 80 -5.76 1.32 -25.85
#